data_AF-A0A127F4R0-F1
#
_entry.id   AF-A0A127F4R0-F1
#
_cell.length_a   1.000
_cell.length_b   1.000
_cell.length_c   1.000
_cell.angle_alpha   90.00
_cell.angle_beta   90.00
_cell.angle_gamma   90.00
#
_symmetry.space_group_name_H-M   'P 1'
#
loop_
_entity.id
_entity.type
_entity.pdbx_description
1 polymer ?
#
loop_
_entity_poly.entity_id
_entity_poly.type
_entity_poly.pdbx_seq_one_letter_code
_entity_poly.pdbx_strand_id
1 'polypeptide(L)'
;MARIPYVEEKDHPELASDISKIKGARGGLINIYKLLLHSPTVCMTWFEHIGAIRWKTKLSPRLREIAIVRIAQAAKYGYALQQHVPRIAVPDGVSVEECEALKDWRGSKFFNEAERAALAYVDAMIAAPDVPDDVFNAVRKHYNEREIVELSVLVGTYLMHNRVFTALRVDLEPKKA
;
A
#
# COMPACT_ATOMS: atom_id res chain seq x y z
N MET A 1 17.33 5.34 9.92
CA MET A 1 17.66 4.19 10.76
C MET A 1 16.44 3.82 11.57
N ALA A 2 16.04 2.56 11.47
CA ALA A 2 14.95 1.99 12.24
C ALA A 2 15.17 2.10 13.75
N ARG A 3 14.06 2.23 14.48
CA ARG A 3 14.04 2.32 15.95
C ARG A 3 14.15 0.96 16.64
N ILE A 4 13.84 -0.11 15.91
CA ILE A 4 13.92 -1.49 16.37
C ILE A 4 14.92 -2.21 15.45
N PRO A 5 15.84 -3.05 15.97
CA PRO A 5 16.75 -3.83 15.13
C PRO A 5 16.00 -4.77 14.19
N TYR A 6 16.57 -5.06 13.02
CA TYR A 6 16.01 -6.06 12.11
C TYR A 6 16.33 -7.48 12.60
N VAL A 7 15.35 -8.39 12.52
CA VAL A 7 15.58 -9.83 12.68
C VAL A 7 16.42 -10.33 11.52
N GLU A 8 17.53 -11.00 11.84
CA GLU A 8 18.41 -11.64 10.87
C GLU A 8 18.20 -13.16 10.90
N GLU A 9 17.90 -13.74 9.73
CA GLU A 9 17.47 -15.14 9.56
C GLU A 9 18.42 -16.16 10.20
N LYS A 10 19.73 -15.90 10.12
CA LYS A 10 20.78 -16.77 10.67
C LYS A 10 20.75 -16.89 12.20
N ASP A 11 20.22 -15.88 12.88
CA ASP A 11 20.24 -15.79 14.34
C ASP A 11 18.94 -16.36 14.95
N HIS A 12 17.96 -16.71 14.10
CA HIS A 12 16.60 -17.12 14.48
C HIS A 12 16.09 -18.35 13.71
N PRO A 13 16.70 -19.54 13.90
CA PRO A 13 16.28 -20.76 13.22
C PRO A 13 14.83 -21.17 13.51
N GLU A 14 14.28 -20.75 14.66
CA GLU A 14 12.88 -20.97 15.03
C GLU A 14 11.89 -20.25 14.09
N LEU A 15 12.32 -19.19 13.41
CA LEU A 15 11.51 -18.42 12.46
C LEU A 15 11.61 -18.91 11.02
N ALA A 16 12.39 -19.98 10.75
CA ALA A 16 12.70 -20.44 9.41
C ALA A 16 11.44 -20.76 8.56
N SER A 17 10.40 -21.31 9.18
CA SER A 17 9.15 -21.63 8.48
C SER A 17 8.43 -20.37 7.99
N ASP A 18 8.25 -19.38 8.86
CA ASP A 18 7.59 -18.11 8.54
C ASP A 18 8.39 -17.31 7.51
N ILE A 19 9.71 -17.23 7.69
CA ILE A 19 10.63 -16.56 6.75
C ILE A 19 10.56 -17.22 5.37
N SER A 20 10.57 -18.55 5.31
CA SER A 20 10.44 -19.29 4.05
C SER A 20 9.12 -18.99 3.33
N LYS A 21 8.00 -18.97 4.06
CA LYS A 21 6.68 -18.63 3.51
C LYS A 21 6.65 -17.21 2.93
N ILE A 22 7.21 -16.22 3.65
CA ILE A 22 7.29 -14.84 3.18
C ILE A 22 8.18 -14.73 1.93
N LYS A 23 9.37 -15.34 1.95
CA LYS A 23 10.31 -15.32 0.82
C LYS A 23 9.72 -15.99 -0.41
N GLY A 24 9.06 -17.14 -0.26
CA GLY A 24 8.43 -17.86 -1.37
C GLY A 24 7.39 -17.03 -2.12
N ALA A 25 6.59 -16.23 -1.41
CA ALA A 25 5.57 -15.39 -2.04
C ALA A 25 6.09 -14.04 -2.57
N ARG A 26 7.21 -13.53 -2.03
CA ARG A 26 7.70 -12.16 -2.33
C ARG A 26 9.05 -12.10 -3.03
N GLY A 27 9.74 -13.23 -3.20
CA GLY A 27 11.11 -13.30 -3.72
C GLY A 27 12.17 -12.72 -2.78
N GLY A 28 11.83 -12.48 -1.51
CA GLY A 28 12.75 -11.92 -0.51
C GLY A 28 12.07 -11.46 0.77
N LEU A 29 12.89 -11.16 1.79
CA LEU A 29 12.46 -10.67 3.10
C LEU A 29 12.78 -9.18 3.23
N ILE A 30 11.80 -8.32 2.92
CA ILE A 30 11.92 -6.86 3.04
C ILE A 30 11.90 -6.41 4.52
N ASN A 31 12.45 -5.22 4.79
CA ASN A 31 12.72 -4.66 6.12
C ASN A 31 11.50 -4.64 7.05
N ILE A 32 10.30 -4.42 6.53
CA ILE A 32 9.09 -4.48 7.37
C ILE A 32 8.84 -5.87 7.95
N TYR A 33 9.08 -6.95 7.20
CA TYR A 33 8.90 -8.29 7.75
C TYR A 33 10.01 -8.63 8.74
N LYS A 34 11.26 -8.20 8.47
CA LYS A 34 12.35 -8.31 9.45
C LYS A 34 12.02 -7.62 10.78
N LEU A 35 11.27 -6.53 10.76
CA LEU A 35 10.78 -5.87 11.97
C LEU A 35 9.60 -6.60 12.62
N LEU A 36 8.61 -6.97 11.82
CA LEU A 36 7.41 -7.62 12.34
C LEU A 36 7.71 -9.00 12.94
N LEU A 37 8.79 -9.66 12.50
CA LEU A 37 9.23 -10.96 13.04
C LEU A 37 9.64 -10.92 14.52
N HIS A 38 9.83 -9.74 15.13
CA HIS A 38 9.84 -9.62 16.60
C HIS A 38 8.54 -10.10 17.26
N SER A 39 7.45 -10.21 16.48
CA SER A 39 6.17 -10.80 16.87
C SER A 39 5.61 -11.65 15.72
N PRO A 40 6.01 -12.93 15.62
CA PRO A 40 5.70 -13.79 14.46
C PRO A 40 4.21 -13.87 14.12
N THR A 41 3.34 -14.00 15.12
CA THR A 41 1.87 -14.01 14.91
C THR A 41 1.37 -12.73 14.24
N VAL A 42 1.89 -11.56 14.64
CA VAL A 42 1.55 -10.27 14.01
C VAL A 42 2.15 -10.17 12.60
N CYS A 43 3.38 -10.66 12.40
CA CYS A 43 4.02 -10.71 11.10
C CYS A 43 3.21 -11.52 10.08
N MET A 44 2.75 -12.70 10.48
CA MET A 44 2.05 -13.62 9.58
C MET A 44 0.62 -13.16 9.27
N THR A 45 -0.11 -12.65 10.25
CA THR A 45 -1.43 -12.04 10.01
C THR A 45 -1.34 -10.81 9.10
N TRP A 46 -0.33 -9.98 9.30
CA TRP A 46 -0.03 -8.86 8.40
C TRP A 46 0.32 -9.35 6.99
N PHE A 47 1.21 -10.33 6.86
CA PHE A 47 1.59 -10.91 5.57
C PHE A 47 0.37 -11.42 4.78
N GLU A 48 -0.51 -12.17 5.44
CA GLU A 48 -1.72 -12.74 4.83
C GLU A 48 -2.73 -11.67 4.45
N HIS A 49 -2.96 -10.69 5.33
CA HIS A 49 -3.87 -9.56 5.08
C HIS A 49 -3.42 -8.71 3.89
N ILE A 50 -2.14 -8.32 3.85
CA ILE A 50 -1.58 -7.55 2.74
C ILE A 50 -1.61 -8.36 1.44
N GLY A 51 -1.32 -9.66 1.51
CA GLY A 51 -1.44 -10.55 0.37
C GLY A 51 -2.87 -10.61 -0.19
N ALA A 52 -3.87 -10.69 0.69
CA ALA A 52 -5.27 -10.71 0.29
C ALA A 52 -5.70 -9.39 -0.39
N ILE A 53 -5.41 -8.24 0.23
CA ILE A 53 -5.78 -6.92 -0.30
C ILE A 53 -5.13 -6.66 -1.66
N ARG A 54 -3.87 -7.05 -1.83
CA ARG A 54 -3.13 -6.81 -3.07
C ARG A 54 -3.48 -7.76 -4.20
N TRP A 55 -3.89 -9.00 -3.91
CA TRP A 55 -3.95 -10.02 -4.96
C TRP A 55 -5.24 -10.84 -5.01
N LYS A 56 -6.12 -10.70 -4.01
CA LYS A 56 -7.37 -11.47 -3.89
C LYS A 56 -8.63 -10.58 -3.90
N THR A 57 -8.48 -9.33 -4.32
CA THR A 57 -9.56 -8.34 -4.48
C THR A 57 -10.01 -8.24 -5.94
N LYS A 58 -11.17 -7.62 -6.17
CA LYS A 58 -11.73 -7.27 -7.48
C LYS A 58 -11.25 -5.92 -8.01
N LEU A 59 -10.63 -5.09 -7.18
CA LEU A 59 -9.98 -3.86 -7.64
C LEU A 59 -9.02 -4.16 -8.79
N SER A 60 -9.14 -3.39 -9.88
CA SER A 60 -8.20 -3.49 -10.99
C SER A 60 -6.78 -3.16 -10.51
N PRO A 61 -5.73 -3.77 -11.10
CA PRO A 61 -4.34 -3.48 -10.75
C PRO A 61 -4.05 -1.98 -10.82
N ARG A 62 -4.49 -1.32 -11.91
CA ARG A 62 -4.40 0.13 -12.09
C ARG A 62 -5.05 0.92 -10.94
N LEU A 63 -6.30 0.62 -10.59
CA LEU A 63 -7.01 1.33 -9.52
C LEU A 63 -6.31 1.18 -8.16
N ARG A 64 -5.82 -0.03 -7.88
CA ARG A 64 -5.08 -0.31 -6.66
C ARG A 64 -3.83 0.55 -6.56
N GLU A 65 -3.06 0.65 -7.64
CA GLU A 65 -1.80 1.39 -7.63
C GLU A 65 -1.99 2.91 -7.62
N ILE A 66 -2.99 3.47 -8.32
CA ILE A 66 -3.29 4.91 -8.21
C ILE A 66 -3.67 5.29 -6.77
N ALA A 67 -4.45 4.43 -6.09
CA ALA A 67 -4.84 4.66 -4.70
C ALA A 67 -3.62 4.58 -3.77
N ILE A 68 -2.79 3.54 -3.90
CA ILE A 68 -1.60 3.35 -3.06
C ILE A 68 -0.60 4.50 -3.25
N VAL A 69 -0.30 4.87 -4.50
CA VAL A 69 0.62 5.96 -4.79
C VAL A 69 0.07 7.28 -4.25
N ARG A 70 -1.24 7.53 -4.40
CA ARG A 70 -1.87 8.74 -3.84
C ARG A 70 -1.78 8.79 -2.31
N ILE A 71 -2.08 7.68 -1.62
CA ILE A 71 -1.93 7.57 -0.17
C ILE A 71 -0.50 7.85 0.23
N ALA A 72 0.47 7.25 -0.45
CA ALA A 72 1.88 7.42 -0.15
C ALA A 72 2.35 8.86 -0.34
N GLN A 73 1.87 9.56 -1.38
CA GLN A 73 2.17 10.98 -1.59
C GLN A 73 1.56 11.87 -0.50
N ALA A 74 0.26 11.69 -0.22
CA ALA A 74 -0.45 12.48 0.79
C ALA A 74 0.15 12.27 2.20
N ALA A 75 0.55 11.04 2.50
CA ALA A 75 1.15 10.66 3.77
C ALA A 75 2.67 10.96 3.87
N LYS A 76 3.29 11.50 2.81
CA LYS A 76 4.75 11.71 2.70
C LYS A 76 5.57 10.44 2.97
N TYR A 77 5.05 9.31 2.50
CA TYR A 77 5.56 7.97 2.76
C TYR A 77 6.50 7.50 1.63
N GLY A 78 7.79 7.86 1.74
CA GLY A 78 8.78 7.59 0.70
C GLY A 78 9.02 6.09 0.39
N TYR A 79 8.86 5.21 1.38
CA TYR A 79 9.07 3.77 1.18
C TYR A 79 8.06 3.16 0.19
N ALA A 80 6.77 3.46 0.33
CA ALA A 80 5.77 2.95 -0.62
C ALA A 80 6.01 3.49 -2.03
N LEU A 81 6.37 4.77 -2.19
CA LEU A 81 6.66 5.33 -3.51
C LEU A 81 7.79 4.58 -4.22
N GLN A 82 8.88 4.30 -3.52
CA GLN A 82 10.02 3.57 -4.10
C GLN A 82 9.67 2.11 -4.44
N GLN A 83 8.81 1.47 -3.64
CA GLN A 83 8.42 0.07 -3.88
C GLN A 83 7.34 -0.06 -4.95
N HIS A 84 6.39 0.85 -5.01
CA HIS A 84 5.22 0.75 -5.88
C HIS A 84 5.47 1.34 -7.26
N VAL A 85 5.98 2.57 -7.37
CA VAL A 85 6.03 3.28 -8.66
C VAL A 85 6.80 2.50 -9.74
N PRO A 86 8.10 2.18 -9.58
CA PRO A 86 8.84 1.51 -10.64
C PRO A 86 8.54 0.00 -10.78
N ARG A 87 8.09 -0.67 -9.71
CA ARG A 87 8.02 -2.15 -9.68
C ARG A 87 6.62 -2.72 -9.76
N ILE A 88 5.59 -1.92 -9.53
CA ILE A 88 4.21 -2.40 -9.46
C ILE A 88 3.31 -1.50 -10.32
N ALA A 89 3.28 -0.20 -10.05
CA ALA A 89 2.42 0.75 -10.76
C ALA A 89 2.68 0.76 -12.28
N VAL A 90 3.94 0.86 -12.70
CA VAL A 90 4.29 0.84 -14.14
C VAL A 90 3.90 -0.49 -14.82
N PRO A 91 4.26 -1.67 -14.28
CA PRO A 91 3.75 -2.95 -14.80
C PRO A 91 2.22 -3.08 -14.82
N ASP A 92 1.53 -2.48 -13.83
CA ASP A 92 0.06 -2.48 -13.72
C ASP A 92 -0.60 -1.38 -14.56
N GLY A 93 0.16 -0.71 -15.43
CA GLY A 93 -0.33 0.23 -16.42
C GLY A 93 -0.51 1.66 -15.94
N VAL A 94 0.14 2.07 -14.84
CA VAL A 94 0.22 3.47 -14.37
C VAL A 94 1.61 4.01 -14.68
N SER A 95 1.73 4.91 -15.65
CA SER A 95 3.03 5.45 -16.07
C SER A 95 3.71 6.27 -14.96
N VAL A 96 5.00 6.55 -15.12
CA VAL A 96 5.73 7.41 -14.17
C VAL A 96 5.14 8.82 -14.16
N GLU A 97 4.76 9.34 -15.33
CA GLU A 97 4.12 10.65 -15.51
C GLU A 97 2.76 10.69 -14.82
N GLU A 98 1.97 9.61 -14.93
CA GLU A 98 0.70 9.49 -14.21
C GLU A 98 0.93 9.41 -12.70
N CYS A 99 1.94 8.66 -12.24
CA CYS A 99 2.31 8.61 -10.82
C CYS A 99 2.68 9.99 -10.28
N GLU A 100 3.46 10.78 -11.03
CA GLU A 100 3.80 12.15 -10.64
C GLU A 100 2.58 13.07 -10.62
N ALA A 101 1.67 12.92 -11.60
CA ALA A 101 0.44 13.68 -11.69
C ALA A 101 -0.54 13.39 -10.53
N LEU A 102 -0.42 12.28 -9.80
CA LEU A 102 -1.24 12.00 -8.62
C LEU A 102 -1.06 13.03 -7.47
N LYS A 103 0.05 13.78 -7.46
CA LYS A 103 0.29 14.84 -6.46
C LYS A 103 -0.78 15.93 -6.56
N ASP A 104 -1.16 16.27 -7.79
CA ASP A 104 -2.22 17.21 -8.15
C ASP A 104 -3.18 16.59 -9.17
N TRP A 105 -3.77 15.45 -8.80
CA TRP A 105 -4.62 14.69 -9.69
C TRP A 105 -5.86 15.48 -10.17
N ARG A 106 -6.30 16.49 -9.40
CA ARG A 106 -7.44 17.34 -9.76
C ARG A 106 -7.14 18.18 -11.01
N GLY A 107 -5.91 18.67 -11.17
CA GLY A 107 -5.47 19.39 -12.38
C GLY A 107 -5.07 18.49 -13.54
N SER A 108 -4.88 17.18 -13.30
CA SER A 108 -4.45 16.21 -14.31
C SER A 108 -5.56 15.79 -15.26
N LYS A 109 -5.19 15.52 -16.52
CA LYS A 109 -6.05 14.91 -17.55
C LYS A 109 -5.86 13.39 -17.69
N PHE A 110 -4.94 12.80 -16.93
CA PHE A 110 -4.63 11.36 -17.03
C PHE A 110 -5.71 10.46 -16.44
N PHE A 111 -6.55 10.99 -15.54
CA PHE A 111 -7.52 10.20 -14.78
C PHE A 111 -8.94 10.40 -15.30
N ASN A 112 -9.64 9.30 -15.58
CA ASN A 112 -11.04 9.31 -15.98
C ASN A 112 -11.98 9.61 -14.80
N GLU A 113 -13.28 9.75 -15.06
CA GLU A 113 -14.26 10.11 -14.02
C GLU A 113 -14.32 9.10 -12.86
N ALA A 114 -14.25 7.80 -13.14
CA ALA A 114 -14.25 6.75 -12.11
C ALA A 114 -13.00 6.83 -11.22
N GLU A 115 -11.82 6.98 -11.84
CA GLU A 115 -10.55 7.13 -11.13
C GLU A 115 -10.52 8.41 -10.28
N ARG A 116 -11.06 9.51 -10.79
CA ARG A 116 -11.20 10.78 -10.05
C ARG A 116 -12.14 10.63 -8.85
N ALA A 117 -13.24 9.91 -8.99
CA ALA A 117 -14.14 9.62 -7.87
C ALA A 117 -13.44 8.76 -6.79
N ALA A 118 -12.67 7.75 -7.19
CA ALA A 118 -11.87 6.95 -6.27
C ALA A 118 -10.77 7.78 -5.58
N LEU A 119 -10.08 8.66 -6.31
CA LEU A 119 -9.04 9.54 -5.73
C LEU A 119 -9.63 10.56 -4.74
N ALA A 120 -10.82 11.10 -5.02
CA ALA A 120 -11.55 11.95 -4.09
C ALA A 120 -11.93 11.17 -2.81
N TYR A 121 -12.40 9.93 -2.96
CA TYR A 121 -12.71 9.04 -1.85
C TYR A 121 -11.48 8.73 -0.99
N VAL A 122 -10.36 8.40 -1.63
CA VAL A 122 -9.05 8.19 -0.98
C VAL A 122 -8.63 9.45 -0.20
N ASP A 123 -8.67 10.63 -0.83
CA ASP A 123 -8.33 11.90 -0.16
C ASP A 123 -9.22 12.18 1.05
N ALA A 124 -10.53 11.92 0.95
CA ALA A 124 -11.48 12.12 2.05
C ALA A 124 -11.17 11.20 3.25
N MET A 125 -10.94 9.91 3.01
CA MET A 125 -10.56 8.96 4.05
C MET A 125 -9.21 9.28 4.73
N ILE A 126 -8.28 9.93 4.00
CA ILE A 126 -7.02 10.39 4.57
C ILE A 126 -7.24 11.61 5.46
N ALA A 127 -8.14 12.52 5.05
CA ALA A 127 -8.37 13.80 5.70
C ALA A 127 -9.12 13.66 7.04
N ALA A 128 -10.12 12.79 7.12
CA ALA A 128 -10.97 12.62 8.30
C ALA A 128 -11.52 11.19 8.42
N PRO A 129 -11.99 10.78 9.63
CA PRO A 129 -12.67 9.49 9.82
C PRO A 129 -13.94 9.34 8.97
N ASP A 130 -14.69 10.43 8.81
CA ASP A 130 -15.96 10.44 8.08
C ASP A 130 -15.73 10.90 6.64
N VAL A 131 -16.29 10.14 5.68
CA VAL A 131 -16.31 10.51 4.26
C VAL A 131 -17.60 11.29 3.97
N PRO A 132 -17.55 12.49 3.38
CA PRO A 132 -18.74 13.23 2.98
C PRO A 132 -19.66 12.45 2.03
N ASP A 133 -20.97 12.59 2.20
CA ASP A 133 -21.98 11.86 1.42
C ASP A 133 -21.87 12.10 -0.08
N ASP A 134 -21.53 13.31 -0.52
CA ASP A 134 -21.35 13.65 -1.92
C ASP A 134 -20.15 12.91 -2.55
N VAL A 135 -19.05 12.77 -1.80
CA VAL A 135 -17.88 11.98 -2.19
C VAL A 135 -18.22 10.48 -2.26
N PHE A 136 -18.92 9.96 -1.25
CA PHE A 136 -19.35 8.56 -1.25
C PHE A 136 -20.33 8.25 -2.40
N ASN A 137 -21.29 9.14 -2.63
CA ASN A 137 -22.25 9.01 -3.72
C ASN A 137 -21.56 9.11 -5.10
N ALA A 138 -20.47 9.88 -5.23
CA ALA A 138 -19.69 9.94 -6.46
C ALA A 138 -18.99 8.60 -6.74
N VAL A 139 -18.31 8.00 -5.76
CA VAL A 139 -17.64 6.69 -5.97
C VAL A 139 -18.66 5.57 -6.24
N ARG A 140 -19.84 5.62 -5.62
CA ARG A 140 -20.93 4.65 -5.84
C ARG A 140 -21.51 4.63 -7.25
N LYS A 141 -21.34 5.71 -8.03
CA LYS A 141 -21.75 5.73 -9.45
C LYS A 141 -20.90 4.84 -10.35
N HIS A 142 -19.68 4.52 -9.93
CA HIS A 142 -18.68 3.86 -10.78
C HIS A 142 -18.25 2.48 -10.28
N TYR A 143 -18.43 2.21 -8.98
CA TYR A 143 -17.96 0.97 -8.34
C TYR A 143 -19.11 0.28 -7.61
N ASN A 144 -19.11 -1.05 -7.64
CA ASN A 144 -20.08 -1.83 -6.89
C ASN A 144 -19.72 -1.89 -5.39
N GLU A 145 -20.63 -2.40 -4.57
CA GLU A 145 -20.48 -2.46 -3.11
C GLU A 145 -19.22 -3.22 -2.67
N ARG A 146 -18.89 -4.31 -3.35
CA ARG A 146 -17.69 -5.10 -3.05
C ARG A 146 -16.42 -4.30 -3.33
N GLU A 147 -16.35 -3.63 -4.48
CA GLU A 147 -15.19 -2.80 -4.85
C GLU A 147 -15.01 -1.63 -3.88
N ILE A 148 -16.11 -0.98 -3.45
CA ILE A 148 -16.06 0.10 -2.47
C ILE A 148 -15.52 -0.40 -1.12
N VAL A 149 -16.00 -1.56 -0.65
CA VAL A 149 -15.47 -2.18 0.58
C VAL A 149 -13.98 -2.50 0.45
N GLU A 150 -13.58 -3.12 -0.66
CA GLU A 150 -12.18 -3.46 -0.91
C GLU A 150 -11.28 -2.21 -1.02
N LEU A 151 -11.76 -1.13 -1.66
CA LEU A 151 -11.06 0.15 -1.74
C LEU A 151 -10.91 0.78 -0.35
N SER A 152 -11.98 0.78 0.45
CA SER A 152 -11.97 1.31 1.82
C SER A 152 -10.93 0.59 2.69
N VAL A 153 -10.93 -0.75 2.62
CA VAL A 153 -9.99 -1.59 3.36
C VAL A 153 -8.56 -1.40 2.84
N LEU A 154 -8.35 -1.24 1.54
CA LEU A 154 -7.05 -0.88 0.96
C LEU A 154 -6.53 0.44 1.54
N VAL A 155 -7.36 1.49 1.55
CA VAL A 155 -6.98 2.80 2.09
C VAL A 155 -6.63 2.71 3.57
N GLY A 156 -7.51 2.14 4.39
CA GLY A 156 -7.26 1.97 5.82
C GLY A 156 -5.99 1.15 6.11
N THR A 157 -5.75 0.11 5.31
CA THR A 157 -4.54 -0.73 5.44
C THR A 157 -3.28 0.05 5.11
N TYR A 158 -3.28 0.85 4.04
CA TYR A 158 -2.10 1.63 3.66
C TYR A 158 -1.87 2.84 4.60
N LEU A 159 -2.93 3.37 5.22
CA LEU A 159 -2.82 4.33 6.32
C LEU A 159 -2.17 3.69 7.57
N MET A 160 -2.62 2.50 7.96
CA MET A 160 -1.99 1.71 9.04
C MET A 160 -0.52 1.40 8.70
N HIS A 161 -0.23 0.95 7.48
CA HIS A 161 1.14 0.73 7.00
C HIS A 161 2.01 1.95 7.22
N ASN A 162 1.60 3.09 6.69
CA ASN A 162 2.35 4.32 6.83
C ASN A 162 2.63 4.64 8.31
N ARG A 163 1.62 4.53 9.18
CA ARG A 163 1.79 4.81 10.62
C ARG A 163 2.83 3.91 11.26
N VAL A 164 2.80 2.59 11.00
CA VAL A 164 3.79 1.64 11.52
C VAL A 164 5.19 1.96 10.97
N PHE A 165 5.29 2.17 9.65
CA PHE A 165 6.58 2.44 9.00
C PHE A 165 7.24 3.71 9.54
N THR A 166 6.48 4.80 9.65
CA THR A 166 6.96 6.07 10.16
C THR A 166 7.27 6.00 11.65
N ALA A 167 6.41 5.37 12.46
CA ALA A 167 6.62 5.25 13.91
C ALA A 167 7.90 4.48 14.25
N LEU A 168 8.21 3.42 13.48
CA LEU A 168 9.39 2.59 13.67
C LEU A 168 10.59 3.02 12.82
N ARG A 169 10.45 4.06 11.99
CA ARG A 169 11.49 4.58 11.08
C ARG A 169 12.11 3.51 10.18
N VAL A 170 11.26 2.62 9.64
CA VAL A 170 11.69 1.52 8.78
C VAL A 170 12.52 2.06 7.62
N ASP A 171 13.71 1.51 7.45
CA ASP A 171 14.64 1.96 6.43
C ASP A 171 14.19 1.51 5.04
N LEU A 172 14.51 2.32 4.04
CA LEU A 172 14.36 1.94 2.64
C LEU A 172 15.19 0.69 2.35
N GLU A 173 14.69 -0.15 1.45
CA GLU A 173 15.47 -1.27 0.95
C GLU A 173 16.76 -0.76 0.30
N PRO A 174 17.91 -1.43 0.52
CA PRO A 174 19.14 -1.08 -0.17
C PRO A 174 18.90 -1.11 -1.68
N LYS A 175 19.51 -0.16 -2.40
CA LYS A 175 19.50 -0.22 -3.86
C LYS A 175 20.14 -1.55 -4.26
N LYS A 176 19.45 -2.36 -5.07
CA LYS A 176 20.08 -3.52 -5.70
C LYS A 176 21.24 -2.97 -6.55
N ALA A 177 22.44 -3.50 -6.31
CA ALA A 177 23.62 -3.21 -7.11
C ALA A 177 23.39 -3.61 -8.57
#